data_AF-A0A8H4R7A8-F1
#
_entry.id   AF-A0A8H4R7A8-F1
#
_cell.length_a   1.000
_cell.length_b   1.000
_cell.length_c   1.000
_cell.angle_alpha   90.00
_cell.angle_beta   90.00
_cell.angle_gamma   90.00
#
_symmetry.space_group_name_H-M   'P 1'
#
loop_
_entity.id
_entity.type
_entity.pdbx_description
1 polymer ?
#
loop_
_entity_poly.entity_id
_entity_poly.type
_entity_poly.pdbx_seq_one_letter_code
_entity_poly.pdbx_strand_id
1 'polypeptide(L)'
;MRFSYAARTELGDPEFYPYMSALESSIISPSAAANIRERISLTKTHNVSHYYSTPHSHSHPPDDDDPSANDQPSSPPTQEPPTS
;
A
#
# COMPACT_ATOMS: atom_id res chain seq x y z
N MET A 1 -10.31 -11.79 -8.37
CA MET A 1 -10.34 -10.41 -8.92
C MET A 1 -9.79 -9.35 -7.97
N ARG A 2 -10.09 -9.36 -6.66
CA ARG A 2 -9.71 -8.28 -5.73
C ARG A 2 -8.20 -8.02 -5.61
N PHE A 3 -7.38 -9.07 -5.60
CA PHE A 3 -5.92 -8.93 -5.60
C PHE A 3 -5.40 -8.16 -6.83
N SER A 4 -5.92 -8.44 -8.02
CA SER A 4 -5.53 -7.74 -9.25
C SER A 4 -5.94 -6.27 -9.23
N TYR A 5 -7.12 -5.95 -8.69
CA TYR A 5 -7.57 -4.56 -8.55
C TYR A 5 -6.81 -3.79 -7.47
N ALA A 6 -6.36 -4.46 -6.41
CA ALA A 6 -5.47 -3.85 -5.44
C ALA A 6 -4.09 -3.54 -6.05
N ALA A 7 -3.53 -4.41 -6.88
CA ALA A 7 -2.28 -4.12 -7.59
C ALA A 7 -2.43 -3.01 -8.65
N ARG A 8 -3.64 -2.86 -9.24
CA ARG A 8 -3.92 -1.83 -10.26
C ARG A 8 -3.71 -0.41 -9.74
N THR A 9 -3.88 -0.14 -8.45
CA THR A 9 -3.69 1.21 -7.89
C THR A 9 -2.25 1.69 -7.99
N GLU A 10 -1.30 0.77 -8.12
CA GLU A 10 0.13 1.05 -8.23
C GLU A 10 0.58 1.28 -9.69
N LEU A 11 -0.30 1.09 -10.68
CA LEU A 11 0.05 1.27 -12.08
C LEU A 11 -0.06 2.75 -12.48
N GLY A 12 1.01 3.26 -13.10
CA GLY A 12 1.10 4.61 -13.65
C GLY A 12 1.74 4.61 -15.03
N ASP A 13 2.04 5.81 -15.53
CA ASP A 13 2.72 6.00 -16.80
C ASP A 13 4.21 5.61 -16.71
N PRO A 14 4.71 4.65 -17.50
CA PRO A 14 6.11 4.24 -17.50
C PRO A 14 7.10 5.37 -17.86
N GLU A 15 6.67 6.40 -18.59
CA GLU A 15 7.52 7.55 -18.91
C GLU A 15 7.83 8.40 -17.68
N PHE A 16 6.94 8.40 -16.68
CA PHE A 16 7.09 9.16 -15.44
C PHE A 16 7.58 8.28 -14.27
N TYR A 17 7.30 6.98 -14.32
CA TYR A 17 7.63 6.03 -13.27
C TYR A 17 8.57 4.93 -13.79
N PRO A 18 9.89 5.10 -13.68
CA PRO A 18 10.87 4.21 -14.31
C PRO A 18 10.84 2.76 -13.78
N TYR A 19 10.20 2.52 -12.63
CA TYR A 19 10.04 1.20 -12.03
C TYR A 19 8.85 0.39 -12.60
N MET A 20 8.02 0.97 -13.48
CA MET A 20 6.80 0.32 -14.00
C MET A 20 7.07 -1.03 -14.64
N SER A 21 8.14 -1.18 -15.43
CA SER A 21 8.46 -2.45 -16.09
C SER A 21 8.80 -3.57 -15.09
N ALA A 22 9.46 -3.21 -13.97
CA ALA A 22 9.78 -4.15 -12.90
C ALA A 22 8.52 -4.53 -12.11
N LEU A 23 7.66 -3.53 -11.81
CA LEU A 23 6.38 -3.75 -11.17
C LEU A 23 5.49 -4.66 -12.01
N GLU A 24 5.31 -4.37 -13.30
CA GLU A 24 4.55 -5.19 -14.24
C GLU A 24 5.05 -6.64 -14.23
N SER A 25 6.36 -6.84 -14.39
CA SER A 25 6.99 -8.16 -14.37
C SER A 25 6.72 -8.91 -13.06
N SER A 26 6.71 -8.19 -11.93
CA SER A 26 6.45 -8.79 -10.62
C SER A 26 5.00 -9.25 -10.46
N ILE A 27 4.02 -8.44 -10.89
CA ILE A 27 2.59 -8.71 -10.70
C ILE A 27 2.05 -9.79 -11.64
N ILE A 28 2.68 -9.97 -12.82
CA ILE A 28 2.30 -11.05 -13.76
C ILE A 28 3.08 -12.35 -13.53
N SER A 29 4.01 -12.37 -12.59
CA SER A 29 4.86 -13.54 -12.35
C SER A 29 4.06 -14.75 -11.86
N PRO A 30 4.43 -15.98 -12.25
CA PRO A 30 3.81 -17.20 -11.72
C PRO A 30 3.91 -17.31 -10.19
N SER A 31 4.99 -16.79 -9.61
CA SER A 31 5.20 -16.76 -8.16
C SER A 31 4.18 -15.86 -7.47
N ALA A 32 3.94 -14.64 -7.99
CA ALA A 32 2.89 -13.76 -7.47
C ALA A 32 1.50 -14.41 -7.56
N ALA A 33 1.20 -15.09 -8.67
CA ALA A 33 -0.05 -15.82 -8.84
C ALA A 33 -0.19 -16.97 -7.81
N ALA A 34 0.88 -17.71 -7.53
CA ALA A 34 0.90 -18.76 -6.52
C ALA A 34 0.66 -18.18 -5.11
N ASN A 35 1.34 -17.10 -4.75
CA ASN A 35 1.15 -16.42 -3.47
C ASN A 35 -0.29 -15.92 -3.27
N ILE A 36 -0.90 -15.36 -4.32
CA ILE A 36 -2.30 -14.95 -4.29
C ILE A 36 -3.22 -16.16 -4.03
N ARG A 37 -2.96 -17.31 -4.67
CA ARG A 37 -3.77 -18.53 -4.48
C ARG A 37 -3.75 -19.03 -3.04
N GLU A 38 -2.59 -18.99 -2.39
CA GLU A 38 -2.45 -19.38 -0.97
C GLU A 38 -3.25 -18.48 -0.02
N ARG A 39 -3.49 -17.22 -0.40
CA ARG A 39 -4.22 -16.22 0.40
C ARG A 39 -5.73 -16.21 0.15
N ILE A 40 -6.23 -16.97 -0.82
CA ILE A 40 -7.66 -17.06 -1.14
C ILE A 40 -8.31 -18.07 -0.20
N SER A 41 -9.31 -17.61 0.56
CA SER A 41 -10.23 -18.50 1.25
C SER A 41 -11.44 -18.83 0.37
N LEU A 42 -11.80 -20.11 0.28
CA LEU A 42 -12.98 -20.56 -0.47
C LEU A 42 -14.30 -20.29 0.27
N THR A 43 -14.26 -20.11 1.59
CA THR A 43 -15.46 -20.05 2.45
C THR A 43 -15.77 -18.64 2.94
N LYS A 44 -14.81 -17.71 2.89
CA LYS A 44 -15.01 -16.34 3.35
C LYS A 44 -14.33 -15.30 2.48
N THR A 45 -14.96 -14.12 2.46
CA THR A 45 -14.35 -12.89 1.99
C THR A 45 -13.52 -12.24 3.10
N HIS A 46 -12.53 -11.43 2.71
CA HIS A 46 -11.69 -10.63 3.61
C HIS A 46 -11.93 -9.13 3.43
N ASN A 47 -11.50 -8.34 4.43
CA ASN A 47 -11.46 -6.87 4.38
C ASN A 47 -10.56 -6.39 3.22
N VAL A 48 -10.77 -5.17 2.74
CA VAL A 48 -9.99 -4.55 1.65
C VAL A 48 -8.49 -4.59 1.94
N SER A 49 -8.08 -4.37 3.20
CA SER A 49 -6.66 -4.40 3.61
C SER A 49 -5.97 -5.73 3.31
N HIS A 50 -6.71 -6.84 3.25
CA HIS A 50 -6.18 -8.17 2.95
C HIS A 50 -5.65 -8.32 1.53
N TYR A 51 -6.15 -7.55 0.57
CA TYR A 51 -5.82 -7.75 -0.84
C TYR A 51 -4.62 -6.96 -1.32
N TYR A 52 -4.14 -5.99 -0.53
CA TYR A 52 -2.92 -5.28 -0.86
C TYR A 52 -1.74 -6.24 -0.86
N SER A 53 -0.92 -6.13 -1.89
CA SER A 53 0.38 -6.77 -1.93
C SER A 53 1.38 -5.68 -1.56
N THR A 54 2.10 -5.85 -0.46
CA THR A 54 3.27 -5.01 -0.18
C THR A 54 4.48 -5.63 -0.86
N PRO A 55 4.85 -5.17 -2.07
CA PRO A 55 6.26 -5.22 -2.41
C PRO A 55 6.66 -3.96 -3.17
N HIS A 56 6.62 -2.79 -2.55
CA HIS A 56 7.55 -1.69 -2.82
C HIS A 56 7.52 -0.74 -1.63
N SER A 57 8.43 -0.94 -0.68
CA SER A 57 8.99 0.19 0.03
C SER A 57 9.69 1.03 -1.05
N HIS A 58 8.99 2.00 -1.61
CA HIS A 58 9.66 3.13 -2.22
C HIS A 58 10.45 3.78 -1.08
N SER A 59 11.72 3.42 -0.96
CA SER A 59 12.72 4.31 -0.41
C SER A 59 12.76 5.51 -1.35
N HIS A 60 11.84 6.44 -1.11
CA HIS A 60 11.98 7.81 -1.54
C HIS A 60 13.35 8.25 -1.02
N PRO A 61 14.32 8.63 -1.88
CA PRO A 61 15.50 9.33 -1.37
C PRO A 61 15.00 10.55 -0.58
N PRO A 62 15.62 10.92 0.54
CA PRO A 62 15.23 12.13 1.23
C PRO A 62 15.30 13.28 0.23
N ASP A 63 14.17 13.93 -0.03
CA ASP A 63 14.18 15.24 -0.66
C ASP A 63 14.86 16.17 0.35
N ASP A 64 16.15 16.46 0.14
CA ASP A 64 16.95 17.34 0.99
C ASP A 64 16.53 18.83 0.89
N ASP A 65 15.34 19.15 0.37
CA ASP A 65 14.87 20.53 0.16
C ASP A 65 13.36 20.71 0.43
N ASP A 66 12.88 20.38 1.64
CA ASP A 66 11.63 20.96 2.16
C ASP A 66 11.88 21.75 3.46
N PRO A 67 12.01 23.10 3.41
CA PRO A 67 12.16 23.92 4.60
C PRO A 67 10.84 24.18 5.34
N SER A 68 9.78 23.40 5.12
CA SER A 68 8.42 23.77 5.54
C SER A 68 7.74 22.75 6.46
N ALA A 69 8.36 22.35 7.57
CA ALA A 69 7.66 21.58 8.61
C ALA A 69 8.20 21.81 10.03
N ASN A 70 8.27 23.07 10.47
CA ASN A 70 8.32 23.40 11.89
C ASN A 70 6.95 23.94 12.34
N ASP A 71 5.97 23.03 12.48
CA ASP A 71 4.83 23.23 13.39
C ASP A 71 4.11 21.90 13.64
N GLN A 72 4.52 21.17 14.69
CA GLN A 72 3.73 20.07 15.23
C GLN A 72 2.63 20.64 16.14
N PRO A 73 1.34 20.33 15.92
CA PRO A 73 0.38 20.36 17.01
C PRO A 73 0.39 19.03 17.77
N SER A 74 0.80 19.12 19.03
CA SER A 74 0.83 18.09 20.07
C SER A 74 -0.49 17.35 20.26
N SER A 75 -0.40 16.03 20.40
CA SER A 75 -1.26 15.04 21.09
C SER A 75 -2.80 15.20 21.08
N PRO A 76 -3.56 14.10 20.84
CA PRO A 76 -5.01 14.12 20.99
C PRO A 76 -5.45 14.24 22.46
N PRO A 77 -6.57 14.93 22.77
CA PRO A 77 -7.05 15.10 24.14
C PRO A 77 -7.65 13.81 24.70
N THR A 78 -7.25 13.46 25.93
CA THR A 78 -7.85 12.43 26.79
C THR A 78 -9.33 12.72 27.02
N GLN A 79 -10.23 11.80 26.66
CA GLN A 79 -11.63 11.86 27.07
C GLN A 79 -11.77 11.39 28.53
N GLU A 80 -12.28 12.26 29.40
CA GLU A 80 -12.71 11.89 30.75
C GLU A 80 -14.08 11.21 30.73
N PRO A 81 -14.37 10.26 31.64
CA PRO A 81 -15.64 9.55 31.68
C PRO A 81 -16.78 10.40 32.27
N PRO A 82 -18.05 10.14 31.90
CA PRO A 82 -19.19 10.90 32.38
C PRO A 82 -19.48 10.64 33.86
N THR A 83 -19.67 11.70 34.64
CA THR A 83 -20.23 11.63 36.00
C THR A 83 -21.75 11.51 35.93
N SER A 84 -22.29 10.55 36.69
CA SER A 84 -23.71 10.29 36.93
C SER A 84 -24.38 11.36 37.79
#